data_AF-A0A8J8TJI0-F1
#
_entry.id   AF-A0A8J8TJI0-F1
#
_cell.length_a   1.000
_cell.length_b   1.000
_cell.length_c   1.000
_cell.angle_alpha   90.00
_cell.angle_beta   90.00
_cell.angle_gamma   90.00
#
_symmetry.space_group_name_H-M   'P 1'
#
loop_
_entity.id
_entity.type
_entity.pdbx_description
1 polymer ?
#
loop_
_entity_poly.entity_id
_entity_poly.type
_entity_poly.pdbx_seq_one_letter_code
_entity_poly.pdbx_strand_id
1 'polypeptide(L)'
;MIILWFKNHTYCIYGNEVVVKSAFSEKRVKLSDLKDIFVSQGPIARRLGCGSIYIVPNSGKITVLMDIKNPDEFFQKIKNSLS
;
A
#
# COMPACT_ATOMS: atom_id res chain seq x y z
N MET A 1 -11.85 6.68 -6.56
CA MET A 1 -11.76 5.35 -5.95
C MET A 1 -10.80 4.52 -6.78
N ILE A 2 -9.65 4.13 -6.23
CA ILE A 2 -8.67 3.28 -6.92
C ILE A 2 -8.74 1.90 -6.27
N ILE A 3 -9.07 0.88 -7.05
CA ILE A 3 -9.15 -0.52 -6.62
C ILE A 3 -8.03 -1.27 -7.34
N LEU A 4 -7.00 -1.69 -6.60
CA LEU A 4 -6.02 -2.64 -7.13
C LEU A 4 -6.26 -4.02 -6.52
N TRP A 5 -6.56 -4.97 -7.40
CA TRP A 5 -6.73 -6.38 -7.08
C TRP A 5 -5.38 -7.11 -7.19
N PHE A 6 -4.92 -7.72 -6.10
CA PHE A 6 -3.87 -8.73 -6.14
C PHE A 6 -4.36 -10.02 -5.50
N LYS A 7 -3.88 -11.16 -5.99
CA LYS A 7 -4.44 -12.54 -5.87
C LYS A 7 -5.05 -13.00 -4.53
N ASN A 8 -4.80 -12.33 -3.40
CA ASN A 8 -5.44 -12.61 -2.11
C ASN A 8 -5.84 -11.35 -1.31
N HIS A 9 -5.48 -10.15 -1.78
CA HIS A 9 -5.71 -8.88 -1.10
C HIS A 9 -6.07 -7.77 -2.09
N THR A 10 -7.18 -7.08 -1.84
CA THR A 10 -7.60 -5.88 -2.55
C THR A 10 -7.17 -4.66 -1.73
N TYR A 11 -6.36 -3.80 -2.34
CA TYR A 11 -5.95 -2.54 -1.73
C TYR A 11 -6.79 -1.42 -2.34
N CYS A 12 -7.63 -0.80 -1.51
CA CYS A 12 -8.46 0.34 -1.91
C CYS A 12 -7.99 1.60 -1.20
N ILE A 13 -7.73 2.65 -1.96
CA ILE A 13 -7.49 3.98 -1.41
C ILE A 13 -8.82 4.74 -1.43
N TYR A 14 -9.33 5.08 -0.24
CA TYR A 14 -10.56 5.83 -0.03
C TYR A 14 -10.24 7.15 0.68
N GLY A 15 -9.98 8.20 -0.09
CA GLY A 15 -9.68 9.53 0.46
C GLY A 15 -8.54 9.46 1.47
N ASN A 16 -8.86 9.70 2.76
CA ASN A 16 -7.92 9.68 3.87
C ASN A 16 -7.69 8.29 4.51
N GLU A 17 -8.06 7.20 3.84
CA GLU A 17 -7.92 5.84 4.37
C GLU A 17 -7.39 4.87 3.30
N VAL A 18 -6.46 3.99 3.70
CA VAL A 18 -6.05 2.81 2.93
C VAL A 18 -6.75 1.60 3.52
N VAL A 19 -7.58 0.95 2.71
CA VAL A 19 -8.29 -0.26 3.08
C VAL A 19 -7.60 -1.44 2.44
N VAL A 20 -7.07 -2.33 3.27
CA VAL A 20 -6.51 -3.62 2.89
C VAL A 20 -7.58 -4.68 3.12
N LYS A 21 -8.19 -5.19 2.06
CA LYS A 21 -9.15 -6.30 2.12
C LYS A 21 -8.44 -7.60 1.77
N SER A 22 -8.42 -8.57 2.67
CA SER A 22 -8.12 -9.97 2.37
C SER A 22 -9.43 -10.74 2.12
N ALA A 23 -9.34 -11.98 1.63
CA ALA A 23 -10.49 -12.88 1.48
C ALA A 23 -11.32 -13.08 2.78
N PHE A 24 -10.72 -12.89 3.96
CA PHE A 24 -11.36 -13.12 5.28
C PHE A 24 -11.25 -11.94 6.25
N SER A 25 -10.61 -10.84 5.89
CA SER A 25 -10.39 -9.72 6.81
C SER A 25 -10.33 -8.37 6.09
N GLU A 26 -10.80 -7.33 6.75
CA GLU A 26 -10.65 -5.95 6.28
C GLU A 26 -9.83 -5.19 7.32
N LYS A 27 -8.69 -4.63 6.90
CA LYS A 27 -7.87 -3.76 7.73
C LYS A 27 -7.88 -2.36 7.14
N ARG A 28 -8.35 -1.40 7.92
CA ARG A 28 -8.32 0.03 7.55
C ARG A 28 -7.15 0.70 8.24
N VAL A 29 -6.37 1.45 7.47
CA VAL A 29 -5.30 2.30 7.97
C VAL A 29 -5.66 3.73 7.60
N LYS A 30 -5.90 4.56 8.60
CA LYS A 30 -6.12 6.00 8.38
C LYS A 30 -4.80 6.64 7.96
N LEU A 31 -4.83 7.35 6.85
CA LEU A 31 -3.68 8.09 6.33
C LEU A 31 -3.26 9.22 7.28
N SER A 32 -4.17 9.73 8.12
CA SER A 32 -3.83 10.67 9.19
C SER A 32 -2.92 10.09 10.29
N ASP A 33 -2.92 8.77 10.47
CA ASP A 33 -2.06 8.09 11.46
C ASP A 33 -0.73 7.63 10.83
N LEU A 34 -0.43 8.06 9.61
CA LEU A 34 0.71 7.57 8.85
C LEU A 34 1.99 8.33 9.24
N LYS A 35 2.96 7.61 9.79
CA LYS A 35 4.28 8.15 10.14
C LYS A 35 5.19 8.20 8.93
N ASP A 36 5.22 7.10 8.18
CA ASP A 36 6.07 6.97 6.99
C ASP A 36 5.49 5.95 6.01
N ILE A 37 5.86 6.10 4.74
CA ILE A 37 5.55 5.16 3.68
C ILE A 37 6.73 5.08 2.72
N PHE A 38 7.11 3.87 2.33
CA PHE A 38 8.20 3.66 1.37
C PHE A 38 8.01 2.40 0.53
N VAL A 39 8.61 2.42 -0.66
CA VAL A 39 8.69 1.27 -1.55
C VAL A 39 9.94 0.45 -1.20
N SER A 40 9.77 -0.85 -1.08
CA SER A 40 10.86 -1.82 -0.98
C SER A 40 10.85 -2.70 -2.22
N GLN A 41 11.93 -2.62 -3.00
CA GLN A 41 12.13 -3.42 -4.20
C GLN A 41 13.56 -3.95 -4.24
N GLY A 42 13.69 -5.27 -4.23
CA GLY A 42 14.95 -5.93 -4.56
C GLY A 42 15.28 -5.81 -6.07
N PRO A 43 16.51 -6.13 -6.48
CA PRO A 43 16.95 -6.02 -7.88
C PRO A 43 16.08 -6.81 -8.86
N ILE A 44 15.65 -8.02 -8.46
CA ILE A 44 14.80 -8.89 -9.27
C ILE A 44 13.38 -8.30 -9.37
N ALA A 45 12.82 -7.86 -8.24
CA ALA A 45 11.48 -7.28 -8.18
C ALA A 45 11.40 -6.01 -9.06
N ARG A 46 12.44 -5.18 -9.02
CA ARG A 46 12.57 -4.00 -9.89
C ARG A 46 12.56 -4.35 -11.38
N ARG A 47 13.25 -5.43 -11.79
CA ARG A 47 13.23 -5.91 -13.19
C ARG A 47 11.86 -6.43 -13.63
N LEU A 48 11.10 -7.02 -12.70
CA LEU A 48 9.76 -7.56 -12.96
C LEU A 48 8.65 -6.49 -12.81
N GLY A 49 9.01 -5.26 -12.47
CA GLY A 49 8.04 -4.18 -12.23
C GLY A 49 7.12 -4.47 -11.04
N CYS A 50 7.57 -5.25 -10.05
CA CYS A 50 6.82 -5.57 -8.84
C CYS A 50 7.60 -5.19 -7.58
N GLY A 51 6.91 -4.99 -6.47
CA GLY A 51 7.56 -4.68 -5.20
C GLY A 51 6.60 -4.65 -4.03
N SER A 52 7.12 -4.24 -2.88
CA SER A 52 6.35 -4.14 -1.65
C SER A 52 6.29 -2.70 -1.19
N ILE A 53 5.17 -2.31 -0.59
CA ILE A 53 4.97 -0.97 -0.02
C ILE A 53 4.78 -1.11 1.48
N TYR A 54 5.61 -0.42 2.23
CA TYR A 54 5.59 -0.43 3.68
C TYR A 54 4.83 0.79 4.16
N ILE A 55 3.80 0.55 4.95
CA ILE A 55 3.00 1.57 5.62
C ILE A 55 3.32 1.51 7.11
N VAL A 56 3.94 2.56 7.62
CA VAL A 56 4.35 2.70 9.02
C VAL A 56 3.39 3.69 9.70
N PRO A 57 2.43 3.22 10.49
CA PRO A 57 1.57 4.11 11.26
C PRO A 57 2.24 4.55 12.58
N ASN A 58 1.79 5.66 13.17
CA ASN A 58 2.24 6.12 14.50
C ASN A 58 1.82 5.15 15.61
N SER A 59 0.72 4.41 15.42
CA SER A 59 0.27 3.33 16.30
C SER A 59 1.20 2.10 16.34
N GLY A 60 2.26 2.07 15.52
CA GLY A 60 3.36 1.10 15.63
C GLY A 60 3.20 -0.21 14.85
N LYS A 61 1.97 -0.58 14.44
CA LYS A 61 1.76 -1.81 13.66
C LYS A 61 1.98 -1.60 12.16
N ILE A 62 3.20 -1.86 11.71
CA ILE A 62 3.59 -1.80 10.29
C ILE A 62 2.69 -2.71 9.44
N THR A 63 2.27 -2.21 8.29
CA THR A 63 1.51 -2.96 7.28
C THR A 63 2.32 -3.02 6.01
N VAL A 64 2.52 -4.23 5.47
CA VAL A 64 3.26 -4.43 4.21
C VAL A 64 2.27 -4.84 3.14
N LEU A 65 2.22 -4.06 2.06
CA LEU A 65 1.50 -4.41 0.84
C LEU A 65 2.50 -5.11 -0.08
N MET A 66 2.36 -6.43 -0.24
CA MET A 66 3.28 -7.23 -1.04
C MET A 66 2.79 -7.36 -2.48
N ASP A 67 3.73 -7.68 -3.38
CA ASP A 67 3.47 -8.01 -4.80
C ASP A 67 2.73 -6.91 -5.59
N ILE A 68 2.95 -5.64 -5.22
CA ILE A 68 2.40 -4.49 -5.92
C ILE A 68 3.10 -4.35 -7.27
N LYS A 69 2.32 -4.46 -8.35
CA LYS A 69 2.76 -4.11 -9.71
C LYS A 69 2.90 -2.59 -9.83
N ASN A 70 4.01 -2.14 -10.40
CA ASN A 70 4.40 -0.73 -10.51
C ASN A 70 4.32 0.01 -9.16
N PRO A 71 5.09 -0.41 -8.14
CA PRO A 71 4.96 0.11 -6.79
C PRO A 71 5.32 1.60 -6.68
N ASP A 72 6.20 2.13 -7.54
CA ASP A 72 6.49 3.57 -7.60
C ASP A 72 5.26 4.39 -7.99
N GLU A 73 4.51 3.95 -9.01
CA GLU A 73 3.29 4.63 -9.45
C GLU A 73 2.21 4.58 -8.36
N PHE A 74 2.09 3.44 -7.68
CA PHE A 74 1.16 3.29 -6.57
C PHE A 74 1.55 4.15 -5.37
N PHE A 75 2.85 4.22 -5.06
CA PHE A 75 3.38 5.09 -4.02
C PHE A 75 3.09 6.56 -4.30
N GLN A 76 3.31 7.01 -5.53
CA GLN A 76 2.95 8.38 -5.94
C GLN A 76 1.45 8.65 -5.81
N LYS A 77 0.59 7.69 -6.16
CA LYS A 77 -0.87 7.81 -5.97
C LYS A 77 -1.27 7.94 -4.50
N ILE A 78 -0.63 7.20 -3.60
CA ILE A 78 -0.84 7.35 -2.15
C ILE A 78 -0.38 8.74 -1.70
N LYS A 79 0.81 9.17 -2.12
CA LYS A 79 1.38 10.46 -1.73
C LYS A 79 0.54 11.64 -2.20
N ASN A 80 -0.01 11.57 -3.41
CA ASN A 80 -0.93 12.57 -3.95
C ASN A 80 -2.31 12.56 -3.25
N SER A 81 -2.70 11.45 -2.62
CA SER A 81 -3.94 11.38 -1.82
C SER A 81 -3.76 11.91 -0.40
N LEU A 82 -2.50 12.10 0.04
CA LEU A 82 -2.11 12.66 1.34
C LEU A 82 -1.94 14.19 1.31
N SER A 83 -1.75 14.78 0.12
CA SER A 83 -1.62 16.23 -0.09
C SER A 83 -2.99 16.87 -0.33
#